data_AF-A0A4U5LQH1-F1
#
_entry.id   AF-A0A4U5LQH1-F1
#
_cell.length_a   1.000
_cell.length_b   1.000
_cell.length_c   1.000
_cell.angle_alpha   90.00
_cell.angle_beta   90.00
_cell.angle_gamma   90.00
#
_symmetry.space_group_name_H-M   'P 1'
#
loop_
_entity.id
_entity.type
_entity.pdbx_description
1 polymer ?
#
loop_
_entity_poly.entity_id
_entity_poly.type
_entity_poly.pdbx_seq_one_letter_code
_entity_poly.pdbx_strand_id
1 'polypeptide(L)'
;MKTRVCLSDLFGCPCTGIDQYEDYCKVRACPRPRTPCCAGFRVMVVKGDVICGPQPGYPEPAPAKTTCCPPGGKGLWSNWRDWSFCASTTCGGCQIRTRKRICSSAAFGCPCVGPISEKVIVASNLVTRTSLAAHHSAKLSI
;
A
#
# COMPACT_ATOMS: atom_id res chain seq x y z
N MET A 1 1.10 -19.05 5.06
CA MET A 1 -0.29 -18.83 5.50
C MET A 1 -0.50 -17.34 5.78
N LYS A 2 -1.54 -16.75 5.20
CA LYS A 2 -1.99 -15.37 5.43
C LYS A 2 -3.39 -15.44 6.03
N THR A 3 -3.71 -14.59 6.98
CA THR A 3 -5.05 -14.51 7.58
C THR A 3 -5.64 -13.13 7.37
N ARG A 4 -6.96 -13.05 7.28
CA ARG A 4 -7.72 -11.79 7.21
C ARG A 4 -8.69 -11.71 8.39
N VAL A 5 -8.88 -10.51 8.93
CA VAL A 5 -9.83 -10.25 10.01
C VAL A 5 -11.06 -9.57 9.44
N CYS A 6 -12.25 -10.02 9.86
CA CYS A 6 -13.50 -9.41 9.44
C CYS A 6 -13.73 -8.09 10.19
N LEU A 7 -13.60 -6.97 9.48
CA LEU A 7 -13.83 -5.64 10.06
C LEU A 7 -15.32 -5.29 10.16
N SER A 8 -16.17 -5.94 9.37
CA SER A 8 -17.60 -5.65 9.31
C SER A 8 -18.41 -6.32 10.43
N ASP A 9 -17.86 -7.36 11.07
CA ASP A 9 -18.47 -8.03 12.23
C ASP A 9 -18.72 -7.06 13.38
N LEU A 10 -17.83 -6.06 13.55
CA LEU A 10 -17.96 -5.00 14.55
C LEU A 10 -19.24 -4.16 14.41
N PHE A 11 -19.87 -4.21 13.23
CA PHE A 11 -21.09 -3.46 12.92
C PHE A 11 -22.28 -4.40 12.62
N GLY A 12 -22.18 -5.68 13.01
CA GLY A 12 -23.25 -6.67 12.83
C GLY A 12 -23.35 -7.24 11.41
N CYS A 13 -22.29 -7.10 10.59
CA CYS A 13 -22.27 -7.55 9.20
C CYS A 13 -21.31 -8.75 9.03
N PRO A 14 -21.81 -9.99 8.92
CA PRO A 14 -20.95 -11.18 8.82
C PRO A 14 -20.16 -11.21 7.52
N CYS A 15 -18.87 -11.53 7.60
CA CYS A 15 -18.05 -11.77 6.41
C CYS A 15 -18.44 -13.07 5.70
N THR A 16 -18.21 -13.11 4.40
CA THR A 16 -18.35 -14.31 3.58
C THR A 16 -16.99 -14.84 3.12
N GLY A 17 -16.90 -16.16 2.96
CA GLY A 17 -15.67 -16.86 2.56
C GLY A 17 -14.74 -17.16 3.74
N ILE A 18 -13.60 -17.79 3.43
CA ILE A 18 -12.62 -18.23 4.42
C ILE A 18 -11.74 -17.06 4.89
N ASP A 19 -11.25 -17.14 6.12
CA ASP A 19 -10.36 -16.15 6.76
C ASP A 19 -8.88 -16.53 6.64
N GLN A 20 -8.58 -17.75 6.23
CA GLN A 20 -7.24 -18.28 6.02
C GLN A 20 -6.96 -18.49 4.53
N TYR A 21 -5.80 -18.01 4.09
CA TYR A 21 -5.33 -18.18 2.73
C TYR A 21 -3.92 -18.78 2.74
N GLU A 22 -3.76 -19.92 2.08
CA GLU A 22 -2.45 -20.54 1.87
C GLU A 22 -1.93 -20.18 0.49
N ASP A 23 -0.66 -19.77 0.45
CA ASP A 23 0.02 -19.32 -0.76
C ASP A 23 1.40 -19.95 -0.77
N TYR A 24 1.79 -20.51 -1.92
CA TYR A 24 3.10 -21.12 -2.08
C TYR A 24 4.10 -20.07 -2.54
N CYS A 25 5.17 -19.89 -1.77
CA CYS A 25 6.26 -18.99 -2.15
C CYS A 25 7.17 -19.64 -3.20
N LYS A 26 7.81 -18.81 -4.04
CA LYS A 26 8.84 -19.23 -5.02
C LYS A 26 8.38 -20.33 -5.97
N VAL A 27 7.15 -20.24 -6.49
CA VAL A 27 6.61 -21.23 -7.43
C VAL A 27 7.23 -21.19 -8.83
N ARG A 28 8.16 -20.31 -9.17
CA ARG A 28 8.83 -20.42 -10.48
C ARG A 28 9.65 -21.69 -10.55
N ALA A 29 9.51 -22.43 -11.65
CA ALA A 29 10.27 -23.65 -11.85
C ALA A 29 11.78 -23.35 -11.92
N CYS A 30 12.58 -24.24 -11.33
CA CYS A 30 14.03 -24.14 -11.40
C CYS A 30 14.53 -24.43 -12.82
N PRO A 31 15.53 -23.69 -13.32
CA PRO A 31 16.20 -24.04 -14.57
C PRO A 31 17.03 -25.31 -14.39
N ARG A 32 17.24 -26.04 -15.51
CA ARG A 32 18.16 -27.20 -15.53
C ARG A 32 19.56 -26.79 -15.05
N PRO A 33 20.33 -27.69 -14.40
CA PRO A 33 20.12 -29.14 -14.24
C PRO A 33 19.33 -29.56 -12.99
N ARG A 34 18.83 -28.59 -12.20
CA ARG A 34 18.07 -28.89 -10.98
C ARG A 34 16.71 -29.47 -11.31
N THR A 35 16.18 -30.28 -10.40
CA THR A 35 14.78 -30.72 -10.45
C THR A 35 13.88 -29.48 -10.53
N PRO A 36 12.99 -29.36 -11.55
CA PRO A 36 12.24 -28.13 -11.79
C PRO A 36 11.34 -27.70 -10.63
N CYS A 37 10.76 -28.68 -9.90
CA CYS A 37 9.84 -28.44 -8.79
C CYS A 37 10.15 -29.34 -7.59
N CYS A 38 9.78 -28.88 -6.39
CA CYS A 38 9.86 -29.69 -5.17
C CYS A 38 8.91 -30.90 -5.22
N ALA A 39 9.20 -31.92 -4.41
CA ALA A 39 8.36 -33.12 -4.31
C ALA A 39 6.90 -32.75 -4.01
N GLY A 40 5.97 -33.35 -4.76
CA GLY A 40 4.52 -33.05 -4.68
C GLY A 40 4.05 -31.96 -5.64
N PHE A 41 4.96 -31.24 -6.30
CA PHE A 41 4.63 -30.21 -7.29
C PHE A 41 5.11 -30.60 -8.69
N ARG A 42 4.33 -30.21 -9.70
CA ARG A 42 4.61 -30.43 -11.13
C ARG A 42 4.73 -29.10 -11.87
N VAL A 43 5.47 -29.12 -12.97
CA VAL A 43 5.63 -27.98 -13.85
C VAL A 43 4.32 -27.71 -14.59
N MET A 44 3.87 -26.45 -14.56
CA MET A 44 2.66 -25.94 -15.20
C MET A 44 3.02 -24.64 -15.93
N VAL A 45 2.30 -24.31 -17.00
CA VAL A 45 2.44 -23.02 -17.70
C VAL A 45 1.18 -22.19 -17.47
N VAL A 46 1.32 -21.05 -16.79
CA VAL A 46 0.20 -20.13 -16.50
C VAL A 46 0.56 -18.75 -17.02
N LYS A 47 -0.24 -18.21 -17.95
CA LYS A 47 -0.01 -16.90 -18.59
C LYS A 47 1.42 -16.71 -19.15
N GLY A 48 2.01 -17.79 -19.66
CA GLY A 48 3.38 -17.79 -20.22
C GLY A 48 4.50 -18.05 -19.20
N ASP A 49 4.20 -18.09 -17.90
CA ASP A 49 5.18 -18.40 -16.86
C ASP A 49 5.22 -19.91 -16.55
N VAL A 50 6.43 -20.46 -16.46
CA VAL A 50 6.69 -21.84 -16.04
C VAL A 50 6.76 -21.91 -14.51
N ILE A 51 5.71 -22.45 -13.89
CA ILE A 51 5.54 -22.49 -12.43
C ILE A 51 5.31 -23.91 -11.92
N CYS A 52 5.54 -24.13 -10.62
CA CYS A 52 5.27 -25.35 -9.89
C CYS A 52 3.87 -25.29 -9.27
N GLY A 53 3.05 -26.29 -9.55
CA GLY A 53 1.67 -26.40 -9.05
C GLY A 53 1.34 -27.82 -8.54
N PRO A 54 0.18 -28.02 -7.89
CA PRO A 54 -1.00 -27.16 -7.92
C PRO A 54 -0.87 -25.93 -7.01
N GLN A 55 -1.04 -24.74 -7.59
CA GLN A 55 -1.30 -23.55 -6.78
C GLN A 55 -2.78 -23.55 -6.37
N PRO A 56 -3.10 -23.12 -5.14
CA PRO A 56 -4.48 -22.92 -4.73
C PRO A 56 -5.05 -21.78 -5.59
N GLY A 57 -5.75 -22.16 -6.66
CA GLY A 57 -6.63 -21.27 -7.38
C GLY A 57 -7.88 -21.16 -6.54
N TYR A 58 -7.92 -20.20 -5.62
CA TYR A 58 -9.18 -19.85 -4.97
C TYR A 58 -9.91 -18.90 -5.91
N PRO A 59 -10.94 -19.34 -6.66
CA PRO A 59 -11.85 -18.40 -7.27
C PRO A 59 -12.57 -17.72 -6.11
N GLU A 60 -12.10 -16.54 -5.72
CA GLU A 60 -12.90 -15.70 -4.84
C GLU A 60 -14.17 -15.37 -5.63
N PRO A 61 -15.36 -15.75 -5.13
CA PRO A 61 -16.61 -15.43 -5.80
C PRO A 61 -16.65 -13.94 -6.09
N ALA A 62 -17.22 -13.55 -7.23
CA ALA A 62 -17.41 -12.14 -7.51
C ALA A 62 -18.10 -11.47 -6.30
N PRO A 63 -17.61 -10.31 -5.84
CA PRO A 63 -18.12 -9.67 -4.65
C PRO A 63 -19.61 -9.36 -4.84
N ALA A 64 -20.46 -10.00 -4.03
CA ALA A 64 -21.89 -9.71 -4.03
C ALA A 64 -22.13 -8.30 -3.47
N LYS A 65 -23.07 -7.56 -4.08
CA LYS A 65 -23.52 -6.29 -3.50
C LYS A 65 -24.18 -6.56 -2.15
N THR A 66 -23.89 -5.72 -1.17
CA THR A 66 -24.48 -5.78 0.17
C THR A 66 -25.07 -4.44 0.54
N THR A 67 -26.13 -4.47 1.33
CA THR A 67 -26.70 -3.29 2.01
C THR A 67 -26.04 -3.05 3.37
N CYS A 68 -25.19 -3.97 3.82
CA CYS A 68 -24.50 -3.92 5.09
C CYS A 68 -23.21 -3.09 4.98
N CYS A 69 -23.34 -1.78 5.16
CA CYS A 69 -22.23 -0.83 5.14
C CYS A 69 -21.83 -0.40 6.55
N PRO A 70 -20.57 0.09 6.75
CA PRO A 70 -20.18 0.67 8.02
C PRO A 70 -21.12 1.80 8.47
N PRO A 71 -21.30 2.01 9.78
CA PRO A 71 -22.15 3.05 10.33
C PRO A 71 -21.82 4.43 9.73
N GLY A 72 -22.86 5.16 9.31
CA GLY A 72 -22.72 6.45 8.64
C GLY A 72 -22.53 6.37 7.13
N GLY A 73 -22.67 5.19 6.51
CA GLY A 73 -22.67 5.02 5.05
C GLY A 73 -21.33 5.30 4.37
N LYS A 74 -20.26 5.41 5.16
CA LYS A 74 -18.90 5.64 4.65
C LYS A 74 -18.24 4.28 4.39
N GLY A 75 -17.77 4.05 3.17
CA GLY A 75 -17.04 2.83 2.82
C GLY A 75 -15.75 2.61 3.64
N LEU A 76 -15.22 1.39 3.60
CA LEU A 76 -13.93 1.01 4.18
C LEU A 76 -12.77 1.38 3.26
N TRP A 77 -11.92 2.26 3.75
CA TRP A 77 -10.62 2.54 3.15
C TRP A 77 -9.59 1.47 3.52
N SER A 78 -8.73 1.13 2.57
CA SER A 78 -7.46 0.49 2.88
C SER A 78 -6.59 1.43 3.72
N ASN A 79 -5.57 0.88 4.36
CA ASN A 79 -4.48 1.70 4.87
C ASN A 79 -3.91 2.58 3.75
N TRP A 80 -3.43 3.75 4.13
CA TRP A 80 -2.62 4.56 3.24
C TRP A 80 -1.36 3.79 2.87
N ARG A 81 -1.03 3.80 1.57
CA ARG A 81 0.31 3.40 1.12
C ARG A 81 1.33 4.36 1.69
N ASP A 82 2.58 3.91 1.72
CA ASP A 82 3.69 4.77 2.08
C ASP A 82 3.73 6.01 1.21
N TRP A 83 4.22 7.09 1.81
CA TRP A 83 4.54 8.31 1.09
C TRP A 83 5.58 8.01 0.01
N SER A 84 5.39 8.62 -1.17
CA SER A 84 6.33 8.52 -2.28
C SER A 84 7.76 8.80 -1.81
N PHE A 85 8.69 7.99 -2.33
CA PHE A 85 10.10 8.16 -2.05
C PHE A 85 10.60 9.48 -2.64
N CYS A 86 11.55 10.09 -1.94
CA CYS A 86 12.06 11.41 -2.19
C CYS A 86 13.58 11.26 -2.36
N ALA A 87 14.04 11.14 -3.62
CA ALA A 87 15.41 10.77 -3.92
C ALA A 87 16.40 11.93 -3.91
N SER A 88 15.91 13.18 -3.82
CA SER A 88 16.79 14.34 -3.90
C SER A 88 17.57 14.53 -2.59
N THR A 89 18.88 14.61 -2.72
CA THR A 89 19.82 14.96 -1.64
C THR A 89 20.14 16.46 -1.61
N THR A 90 19.68 17.22 -2.61
CA THR A 90 19.87 18.66 -2.72
C THR A 90 18.74 19.40 -2.01
N CYS A 91 19.10 20.43 -1.22
CA CYS A 91 18.12 21.33 -0.62
C CYS A 91 17.13 21.84 -1.69
N GLY A 92 15.82 21.68 -1.44
CA GLY A 92 14.79 22.12 -2.37
C GLY A 92 14.36 21.08 -3.42
N GLY A 93 15.10 19.98 -3.64
CA GLY A 93 14.88 19.13 -4.82
C GLY A 93 13.70 18.16 -4.74
N CYS A 94 13.10 17.96 -3.57
CA CYS A 94 11.88 17.17 -3.44
C CYS A 94 10.94 17.80 -2.40
N GLN A 95 10.06 18.66 -2.89
CA GLN A 95 9.12 19.42 -2.06
C GLN A 95 7.79 18.72 -1.87
N ILE A 96 7.41 17.76 -2.73
CA ILE A 96 6.08 17.16 -2.70
C ILE A 96 6.21 15.66 -2.48
N ARG A 97 5.50 15.15 -1.47
CA ARG A 97 5.29 13.72 -1.28
C ARG A 97 3.83 13.40 -1.47
N THR A 98 3.55 12.25 -2.08
CA THR A 98 2.19 11.78 -2.34
C THR A 98 1.96 10.40 -1.74
N ARG A 99 0.75 10.12 -1.29
CA ARG A 99 0.34 8.76 -0.91
C ARG A 99 -1.04 8.47 -1.44
N LYS A 100 -1.36 7.18 -1.57
CA LYS A 100 -2.61 6.68 -2.14
C LYS A 100 -3.24 5.63 -1.23
N ARG A 101 -4.55 5.47 -1.32
CA ARG A 101 -5.33 4.40 -0.68
C ARG A 101 -6.39 3.88 -1.64
N ILE A 102 -7.00 2.74 -1.32
CA ILE A 102 -8.01 2.07 -2.14
C ILE A 102 -9.30 1.95 -1.33
N CYS A 103 -10.45 2.14 -1.97
CA CYS A 103 -11.74 1.87 -1.33
C CYS A 103 -12.04 0.37 -1.44
N SER A 104 -11.80 -0.37 -0.36
CA SER A 104 -11.97 -1.83 -0.32
C SER A 104 -13.44 -2.25 -0.39
N SER A 105 -14.37 -1.40 0.05
CA SER A 105 -15.80 -1.72 0.09
C SER A 105 -16.59 -1.30 -1.15
N ALA A 106 -15.98 -0.60 -2.11
CA ALA A 106 -16.69 -0.07 -3.28
C ALA A 106 -17.33 -1.19 -4.12
N ALA A 107 -16.62 -2.31 -4.28
CA ALA A 107 -17.11 -3.47 -5.02
C ALA A 107 -18.39 -4.04 -4.40
N PHE A 108 -18.53 -3.96 -3.08
CA PHE A 108 -19.67 -4.45 -2.31
C PHE A 108 -20.84 -3.45 -2.22
N GLY A 109 -20.72 -2.25 -2.82
CA GLY A 109 -21.81 -1.25 -2.82
C GLY A 109 -21.71 -0.18 -1.74
N CYS A 110 -20.64 -0.16 -0.94
CA CYS A 110 -20.40 0.88 0.06
C CYS A 110 -19.27 1.80 -0.42
N PRO A 111 -19.57 2.91 -1.13
CA PRO A 111 -18.55 3.81 -1.65
C PRO A 111 -17.87 4.58 -0.51
N CYS A 112 -16.57 4.81 -0.65
CA CYS A 112 -15.82 5.59 0.33
C CYS A 112 -15.92 7.08 0.04
N VAL A 113 -15.99 7.89 1.10
CA VAL A 113 -15.98 9.35 1.00
C VAL A 113 -14.56 9.88 1.23
N GLY A 114 -14.16 10.84 0.40
CA GLY A 114 -12.87 11.53 0.48
C GLY A 114 -11.87 11.11 -0.60
N PRO A 115 -10.65 11.69 -0.57
CA PRO A 115 -9.69 11.52 -1.66
C PRO A 115 -9.04 10.14 -1.67
N ILE A 116 -8.75 9.63 -2.87
CA ILE A 116 -7.94 8.42 -3.10
C ILE A 116 -6.44 8.69 -2.97
N SER A 117 -6.03 9.96 -3.06
CA SER A 117 -4.64 10.40 -3.03
C SER A 117 -4.52 11.73 -2.33
N GLU A 118 -3.47 11.90 -1.54
CA GLU A 118 -3.12 13.18 -0.94
C GLU A 118 -1.65 13.52 -1.19
N LYS A 119 -1.37 14.82 -1.10
CA LYS A 119 -0.04 15.39 -1.29
C LYS A 119 0.30 16.28 -0.11
N VAL A 120 1.53 16.22 0.35
CA VAL A 120 2.07 17.12 1.36
C VAL A 120 3.28 17.84 0.79
N ILE A 121 3.39 19.13 1.09
CA ILE A 121 4.61 19.88 0.84
C ILE A 121 5.52 19.67 2.04
N VAL A 122 6.66 19.02 1.83
CA VAL A 122 7.70 18.91 2.84
C VAL A 122 8.47 20.21 2.78
N ALA A 123 8.12 21.17 3.65
CA ALA A 123 8.91 22.37 3.78
C ALA A 123 10.32 21.95 4.18
N SER A 124 11.29 22.20 3.30
CA SER A 124 12.68 22.23 3.72
C SER A 124 12.71 23.26 4.86
N ASN A 125 13.18 22.88 6.06
CA ASN A 125 13.62 23.89 7.03
C ASN A 125 14.77 24.65 6.36
N LEU A 126 14.44 25.67 5.58
CA LEU A 126 15.36 26.72 5.22
C LEU A 126 15.78 27.28 6.57
N VAL A 127 17.01 26.94 6.95
CA VAL A 127 17.72 27.63 8.02
C VAL A 127 17.65 29.11 7.64
N THR A 128 16.73 29.87 8.22
CA THR A 128 16.72 31.34 8.16
C THR A 128 17.87 31.85 9.03
N ARG A 129 19.10 31.49 8.67
CA ARG A 129 20.30 32.20 9.09
C ARG A 129 20.66 33.14 7.97
N THR A 130 20.19 34.37 8.11
CA THR A 130 20.94 35.63 8.05
C THR A 130 20.07 36.74 7.47
N SER A 131 19.35 37.42 8.35
CA SER A 131 18.94 38.80 8.14
C SER A 131 19.02 39.56 9.46
N LEU A 132 20.23 39.70 9.99
CA LEU A 132 20.61 40.90 10.73
C LEU A 132 21.78 41.52 9.96
N ALA A 133 21.43 42.36 8.99
CA ALA A 133 22.36 43.34 8.47
C ALA A 133 22.52 44.44 9.53
N ALA A 134 23.78 44.83 9.74
CA ALA A 134 24.26 46.07 10.32
C ALA A 134 23.81 46.42 11.75
N HIS A 135 24.74 46.37 12.70
CA HIS A 135 25.41 47.56 13.25
C HIS A 135 26.39 47.11 14.33
N HIS A 136 27.69 47.38 14.12
CA HIS A 136 28.81 47.50 15.08
C HIS A 136 30.10 47.31 14.25
N SER A 137 31.14 48.13 14.23
CA SER A 137 31.53 49.37 14.93
C SER A 137 32.74 49.97 14.19
N ALA A 138 32.91 51.30 14.18
CA ALA A 138 34.18 52.04 14.03
C ALA A 138 33.88 53.53 14.30
N LYS A 139 34.42 54.25 15.29
CA LYS A 139 35.80 54.59 15.74
C LYS A 139 35.68 55.02 17.23
N LEU A 140 36.50 54.58 18.20
CA LEU A 140 37.92 54.84 18.51
C LEU A 140 38.28 56.32 18.84
N SER A 141 38.52 56.57 20.15
CA SER A 141 39.45 57.53 20.82
C SER A 141 39.34 59.03 20.45
N ILE A 142 39.29 60.04 21.33
CA ILE A 142 39.76 60.33 22.71
C ILE A 142 38.65 61.13 23.40
#